data_AF-A0A9E1RFR5-F1
#
_entry.id   AF-A0A9E1RFR5-F1
#
_cell.length_a   1.000
_cell.length_b   1.000
_cell.length_c   1.000
_cell.angle_alpha   90.00
_cell.angle_beta   90.00
_cell.angle_gamma   90.00
#
_symmetry.space_group_name_H-M   'P 1'
#
loop_
_entity.id
_entity.type
_entity.pdbx_description
1 polymer ?
#
loop_
_entity_poly.entity_id
_entity_poly.type
_entity_poly.pdbx_seq_one_letter_code
_entity_poly.pdbx_strand_id
1 'polypeptide(L)'
;MKLTKYLVLPLVWVLFLSACKLDLSSRINLGDLNRVALSQDAGVTGRGTLKLEVGSVIQCQNESQFFSSVLEKHLVGFKIRPCEQIGMESYFVAEFQIPILSSGKDNNSLIAINATRSSQIGGVEVDLLLNQASFRMINKAIEAKYFQKLDFARSRISIRLDNDQLTYHDILASDVFADGLPVVGLKAFGLKPGAHLNIILSDVQREFFSIYSRVPLFKLVLSI
;
A
#
# COMPACT_ATOMS: atom_id res chain seq x y z
N MET A 1 9.53 -35.70 -43.88
CA MET A 1 8.30 -35.27 -43.17
C MET A 1 8.65 -35.03 -41.70
N LYS A 2 8.26 -33.87 -41.15
CA LYS A 2 8.06 -33.57 -39.71
C LYS A 2 9.31 -33.45 -38.80
N LEU A 3 9.89 -32.26 -38.73
CA LEU A 3 10.65 -31.81 -37.54
C LEU A 3 10.39 -30.34 -37.17
N THR A 4 9.26 -29.77 -37.60
CA THR A 4 8.88 -28.37 -37.37
C THR A 4 7.81 -28.17 -36.31
N LYS A 5 7.38 -29.21 -35.58
CA LYS A 5 6.23 -29.14 -34.67
C LYS A 5 6.53 -28.89 -33.19
N TYR A 6 7.80 -28.84 -32.77
CA TYR A 6 8.15 -28.75 -31.35
C TYR A 6 8.75 -27.40 -30.91
N LEU A 7 9.04 -26.48 -31.83
CA LEU A 7 9.64 -25.18 -31.49
C LEU A 7 8.61 -24.12 -31.03
N VAL A 8 7.30 -24.41 -31.13
CA VAL A 8 6.23 -23.46 -30.78
C VAL A 8 5.81 -23.57 -29.31
N LEU A 9 6.14 -24.69 -28.63
CA LEU A 9 5.73 -24.94 -27.26
C LEU A 9 6.46 -24.11 -26.17
N PRO A 10 7.78 -23.79 -26.27
CA PRO A 10 8.44 -23.00 -25.23
C PRO A 10 8.11 -21.50 -25.32
N LEU A 11 7.71 -20.99 -26.50
CA LEU A 11 7.40 -19.57 -26.68
C LEU A 11 6.07 -19.17 -25.99
N VAL A 12 5.11 -20.09 -25.91
CA VAL A 12 3.81 -19.86 -25.25
C VAL A 12 3.94 -19.86 -23.72
N TRP A 13 4.95 -20.53 -23.17
CA TRP A 13 5.21 -20.54 -21.71
C TRP A 13 5.82 -19.23 -21.20
N VAL A 14 6.55 -18.49 -22.04
CA VAL A 14 7.18 -17.21 -21.66
C VAL A 14 6.15 -16.10 -21.48
N LEU A 15 4.97 -16.20 -22.09
CA LEU A 15 3.92 -15.17 -22.03
C LEU A 15 3.12 -15.18 -20.71
N PHE A 16 3.34 -16.16 -19.82
CA PHE A 16 2.65 -16.25 -18.52
C PHE A 16 3.43 -15.65 -17.35
N LEU A 17 4.57 -14.98 -17.58
CA LEU A 17 5.51 -14.64 -16.51
C LEU A 17 5.42 -13.22 -15.92
N SER A 18 4.55 -12.34 -16.42
CA SER A 18 4.39 -11.01 -15.81
C SER A 18 3.25 -11.01 -14.78
N ALA A 19 3.57 -11.03 -13.49
CA ALA A 19 2.63 -10.59 -12.48
C ALA A 19 2.52 -9.06 -12.57
N CYS A 20 1.31 -8.50 -12.44
CA CYS A 20 1.11 -7.06 -12.45
C CYS A 20 1.75 -6.45 -11.19
N LYS A 21 2.79 -5.63 -11.37
CA LYS A 21 3.44 -4.92 -10.27
C LYS A 21 2.49 -3.83 -9.77
N LEU A 22 2.21 -3.87 -8.48
CA LEU A 22 1.39 -2.88 -7.78
C LEU A 22 2.31 -2.05 -6.87
N ASP A 23 2.23 -0.73 -6.98
CA ASP A 23 2.87 0.21 -6.06
C ASP A 23 1.79 0.92 -5.27
N LEU A 24 1.81 0.68 -3.96
CA LEU A 24 0.95 1.33 -3.00
C LEU A 24 1.78 2.31 -2.19
N SER A 25 1.36 3.56 -2.20
CA SER A 25 1.93 4.59 -1.36
C SER A 25 0.85 5.29 -0.54
N SER A 26 1.20 5.70 0.66
CA SER A 26 0.33 6.50 1.51
C SER A 26 1.06 7.70 2.08
N ARG A 27 0.31 8.75 2.38
CA ARG A 27 0.77 9.94 3.09
C ARG A 27 -0.13 10.16 4.30
N ILE A 28 0.47 10.11 5.48
CA ILE A 28 -0.22 10.12 6.77
C ILE A 28 0.43 11.18 7.65
N ASN A 29 -0.38 11.97 8.35
CA ASN A 29 0.13 12.94 9.33
C ASN A 29 0.10 12.35 10.74
N LEU A 30 1.07 12.73 11.57
CA LEU A 30 1.10 12.33 12.98
C LEU A 30 -0.13 12.83 13.76
N GLY A 31 -0.60 14.05 13.48
CA GLY A 31 -1.81 14.59 14.10
C GLY A 31 -3.04 13.73 13.87
N ASP A 32 -3.19 13.18 12.67
CA ASP A 32 -4.29 12.29 12.31
C ASP A 32 -4.28 11.00 13.15
N LEU A 33 -3.10 10.39 13.28
CA LEU A 33 -2.91 9.17 14.08
C LEU A 33 -3.20 9.42 15.56
N ASN A 34 -2.72 10.54 16.11
CA ASN A 34 -2.97 10.91 17.51
C ASN A 34 -4.46 11.16 17.77
N ARG A 35 -5.15 11.89 16.88
CA ARG A 35 -6.60 12.15 17.00
C ARG A 35 -7.40 10.85 17.04
N VAL A 36 -7.10 9.90 16.15
CA VAL A 36 -7.81 8.61 16.10
C VAL A 36 -7.46 7.73 17.31
N ALA A 37 -6.20 7.65 17.70
CA ALA A 37 -5.75 6.74 18.75
C ALA A 37 -6.05 7.24 20.17
N LEU A 38 -5.99 8.56 20.39
CA LEU A 38 -6.07 9.17 21.73
C LEU A 38 -7.44 9.83 21.98
N SER A 39 -7.99 10.50 20.97
CA SER A 39 -9.29 11.18 21.08
C SER A 39 -10.46 10.35 20.54
N GLN A 40 -10.17 9.20 19.90
CA GLN A 40 -11.17 8.33 19.25
C GLN A 40 -11.98 9.05 18.16
N ASP A 41 -11.36 10.03 17.49
CA ASP A 41 -11.98 10.74 16.37
C ASP A 41 -12.33 9.77 15.23
N ALA A 42 -13.54 9.91 14.69
CA ALA A 42 -14.02 9.09 13.58
C ALA A 42 -13.89 9.83 12.23
N GLY A 43 -13.82 9.07 11.13
CA GLY A 43 -13.83 9.64 9.77
C GLY A 43 -12.50 10.28 9.32
N VAL A 44 -11.43 10.13 10.09
CA VAL A 44 -10.09 10.61 9.71
C VAL A 44 -9.54 9.75 8.58
N THR A 45 -8.98 10.40 7.55
CA THR A 45 -8.44 9.71 6.37
C THR A 45 -7.07 10.27 6.00
N GLY A 46 -6.14 9.38 5.64
CA GLY A 46 -4.90 9.71 4.94
C GLY A 46 -5.08 9.71 3.42
N ARG A 47 -4.05 10.11 2.68
CA ARG A 47 -4.04 10.03 1.21
C ARG A 47 -3.31 8.79 0.75
N GLY A 48 -3.91 8.03 -0.16
CA GLY A 48 -3.32 6.88 -0.82
C GLY A 48 -3.13 7.10 -2.31
N THR A 49 -2.10 6.48 -2.87
CA THR A 49 -1.89 6.37 -4.31
C THR A 49 -1.60 4.92 -4.66
N LEU A 50 -2.31 4.42 -5.66
CA LEU A 50 -2.14 3.11 -6.25
C LEU A 50 -1.58 3.29 -7.67
N LYS A 51 -0.50 2.58 -7.99
CA LYS A 51 -0.01 2.43 -9.36
C LYS A 51 -0.06 0.95 -9.75
N LEU A 52 -0.69 0.66 -10.88
CA LEU A 52 -0.74 -0.67 -11.46
C LEU A 52 0.02 -0.65 -12.78
N GLU A 53 1.00 -1.54 -12.92
CA GLU A 53 1.74 -1.69 -14.17
C GLU A 53 0.82 -2.16 -15.30
N VAL A 54 0.93 -1.51 -16.45
CA VAL A 54 0.17 -1.78 -17.67
C VAL A 54 1.11 -1.78 -18.87
N GLY A 55 0.72 -2.46 -19.95
CA GLY A 55 1.61 -2.67 -21.10
C GLY A 55 2.01 -1.40 -21.85
N SER A 56 1.21 -0.33 -21.80
CA SER A 56 1.54 0.98 -22.38
C SER A 56 0.62 2.10 -21.87
N VAL A 57 1.00 3.36 -22.09
CA VAL A 57 0.13 4.53 -21.81
C VAL A 57 -1.15 4.51 -22.66
N ILE A 58 -1.07 4.07 -23.92
CA ILE A 58 -2.26 3.96 -24.80
C ILE A 58 -3.22 2.91 -24.24
N GLN A 59 -2.69 1.74 -23.85
CA GLN A 59 -3.48 0.70 -23.20
C GLN A 59 -4.09 1.21 -21.89
N CYS A 60 -3.32 1.96 -21.08
CA CYS A 60 -3.82 2.57 -19.85
C CYS A 60 -5.04 3.47 -20.10
N GLN A 61 -4.98 4.33 -21.11
CA GLN A 61 -6.09 5.22 -21.46
C GLN A 61 -7.33 4.43 -21.89
N ASN A 62 -7.15 3.44 -22.75
CA ASN A 62 -8.24 2.59 -23.25
C ASN A 62 -8.86 1.71 -22.15
N GLU A 63 -8.08 1.30 -21.15
CA GLU A 63 -8.50 0.38 -20.10
C GLU A 63 -8.83 1.07 -18.76
N SER A 64 -8.67 2.40 -18.70
CA SER A 64 -8.95 3.21 -17.50
C SER A 64 -10.33 2.98 -16.91
N GLN A 65 -11.36 2.86 -17.77
CA GLN A 65 -12.74 2.57 -17.35
C GLN A 65 -12.87 1.20 -16.68
N PHE A 66 -12.15 0.19 -17.18
CA PHE A 66 -12.14 -1.13 -16.55
C PHE A 66 -11.54 -1.05 -15.14
N PHE A 67 -10.35 -0.45 -15.01
CA PHE A 67 -9.69 -0.31 -13.71
C PHE A 67 -10.54 0.51 -12.73
N SER A 68 -11.17 1.59 -13.18
CA SER A 68 -12.12 2.36 -12.38
C SER A 68 -13.25 1.49 -11.85
N SER A 69 -13.91 0.73 -12.73
CA SER A 69 -15.07 -0.09 -12.38
C SER A 69 -14.76 -1.18 -11.34
N VAL A 70 -13.52 -1.67 -11.33
CA VAL A 70 -13.04 -2.69 -10.41
C VAL A 70 -12.61 -2.07 -9.08
N LEU A 71 -11.91 -0.94 -9.09
CA LEU A 71 -11.26 -0.37 -7.91
C LEU A 71 -12.15 0.58 -7.10
N GLU A 72 -13.01 1.36 -7.76
CA GLU A 72 -13.80 2.44 -7.13
C GLU A 72 -14.73 1.91 -6.03
N LYS A 73 -15.26 0.70 -6.18
CA LYS A 73 -16.14 0.06 -5.18
C LYS A 73 -15.41 -0.35 -3.90
N HIS A 74 -14.09 -0.42 -3.94
CA HIS A 74 -13.25 -0.91 -2.86
C HIS A 74 -12.28 0.14 -2.33
N LEU A 75 -12.26 1.36 -2.88
CA LEU A 75 -11.36 2.42 -2.44
C LEU A 75 -12.17 3.69 -2.18
N VAL A 76 -12.11 4.19 -0.95
CA VAL A 76 -12.86 5.39 -0.55
C VAL A 76 -12.28 6.61 -1.26
N GLY A 77 -13.14 7.49 -1.78
CA GLY A 77 -12.69 8.73 -2.44
C GLY A 77 -11.81 8.49 -3.67
N PHE A 78 -12.01 7.37 -4.37
CA PHE A 78 -11.26 6.98 -5.55
C PHE A 78 -11.31 8.04 -6.65
N LYS A 79 -10.15 8.38 -7.21
CA LYS A 79 -9.98 9.32 -8.31
C LYS A 79 -8.89 8.82 -9.25
N ILE A 80 -9.20 8.74 -10.53
CA ILE A 80 -8.21 8.41 -11.57
C ILE A 80 -7.29 9.61 -11.77
N ARG A 81 -6.00 9.34 -11.93
CA ARG A 81 -4.99 10.32 -12.35
C ARG A 81 -4.53 10.02 -13.77
N PRO A 82 -3.91 10.99 -14.47
CA PRO A 82 -3.29 10.71 -15.75
C PRO A 82 -2.34 9.52 -15.65
N CYS A 83 -2.38 8.64 -16.65
CA CYS A 83 -1.45 7.52 -16.76
C CYS A 83 -0.01 8.04 -16.75
N GLU A 84 0.87 7.35 -16.04
CA GLU A 84 2.27 7.74 -15.91
C GLU A 84 3.17 6.79 -16.69
N GLN A 85 4.29 7.31 -17.19
CA GLN A 85 5.37 6.52 -17.75
C GLN A 85 6.64 6.82 -16.97
N ILE A 86 7.24 5.80 -16.37
CA ILE A 86 8.47 5.92 -15.58
C ILE A 86 9.50 4.99 -16.23
N GLY A 87 10.45 5.58 -16.96
CA GLY A 87 11.37 4.82 -17.79
C GLY A 87 10.61 4.05 -18.88
N MET A 88 10.74 2.72 -18.88
CA MET A 88 10.07 1.82 -19.82
C MET A 88 8.73 1.27 -19.29
N GLU A 89 8.42 1.48 -18.01
CA GLU A 89 7.20 0.97 -17.38
C GLU A 89 6.07 2.01 -17.52
N SER A 90 4.86 1.54 -17.85
CA SER A 90 3.65 2.37 -17.88
C SER A 90 2.72 2.01 -16.73
N TYR A 91 2.03 3.00 -16.18
CA TYR A 91 1.22 2.83 -14.98
C TYR A 91 -0.17 3.44 -15.12
N PHE A 92 -1.17 2.65 -14.75
CA PHE A 92 -2.47 3.18 -14.31
C PHE A 92 -2.30 3.75 -12.91
N VAL A 93 -2.73 5.00 -12.70
CA VAL A 93 -2.55 5.71 -11.42
C VAL A 93 -3.90 6.14 -10.87
N ALA A 94 -4.13 5.84 -9.60
CA ALA A 94 -5.31 6.29 -8.88
C ALA A 94 -4.94 6.85 -7.51
N GLU A 95 -5.64 7.90 -7.11
CA GLU A 95 -5.64 8.43 -5.76
C GLU A 95 -6.88 7.95 -5.02
N PHE A 96 -6.76 7.76 -3.71
CA PHE A 96 -7.87 7.38 -2.85
C PHE A 96 -7.61 7.86 -1.42
N GLN A 97 -8.61 7.77 -0.57
CA GLN A 97 -8.54 8.06 0.85
C GLN A 97 -8.30 6.76 1.61
N ILE A 98 -7.31 6.75 2.50
CA ILE A 98 -7.01 5.61 3.38
C ILE A 98 -7.65 5.90 4.74
N PRO A 99 -8.70 5.17 5.14
CA PRO A 99 -9.30 5.39 6.45
C PRO A 99 -8.32 5.06 7.58
N ILE A 100 -8.30 5.91 8.59
CA ILE A 100 -7.53 5.71 9.82
C ILE A 100 -8.53 5.35 10.92
N LEU A 101 -8.41 4.15 11.46
CA LEU A 101 -9.39 3.51 12.32
C LEU A 101 -8.85 3.40 13.75
N SER A 102 -9.74 3.60 14.71
CA SER A 102 -9.50 3.24 16.11
C SER A 102 -10.04 1.82 16.35
N SER A 103 -9.19 0.89 16.76
CA SER A 103 -9.57 -0.50 17.11
C SER A 103 -10.03 -1.40 15.94
N GLY A 104 -9.56 -1.16 14.70
CA GLY A 104 -9.71 -2.11 13.59
C GLY A 104 -11.14 -2.47 13.17
N LYS A 105 -12.15 -1.68 13.57
CA LYS A 105 -13.55 -1.95 13.20
C LYS A 105 -13.79 -1.76 11.70
N ASP A 106 -14.51 -2.75 11.16
CA ASP A 106 -15.11 -2.86 9.82
C ASP A 106 -14.92 -1.66 8.90
N ASN A 107 -14.08 -1.87 7.88
CA ASN A 107 -13.91 -0.93 6.79
C ASN A 107 -14.05 -1.67 5.46
N ASN A 108 -14.94 -1.17 4.61
CA ASN A 108 -15.17 -1.69 3.27
C ASN A 108 -14.05 -1.31 2.28
N SER A 109 -13.17 -0.37 2.65
CA SER A 109 -11.97 -0.05 1.88
C SER A 109 -11.02 -1.24 1.80
N LEU A 110 -10.35 -1.41 0.67
CA LEU A 110 -9.32 -2.42 0.44
C LEU A 110 -8.23 -2.34 1.50
N ILE A 111 -7.84 -1.12 1.87
CA ILE A 111 -6.75 -0.85 2.80
C ILE A 111 -7.17 0.19 3.81
N ALA A 112 -6.71 0.01 5.04
CA ALA A 112 -6.90 0.94 6.15
C ALA A 112 -5.64 1.02 7.00
N ILE A 113 -5.54 2.09 7.79
CA ILE A 113 -4.54 2.23 8.86
C ILE A 113 -5.28 2.04 10.17
N ASN A 114 -4.75 1.18 11.03
CA ASN A 114 -5.22 1.05 12.39
C ASN A 114 -4.28 1.81 13.31
N ALA A 115 -4.80 2.80 14.03
CA ALA A 115 -4.04 3.58 15.01
C ALA A 115 -4.63 3.33 16.40
N THR A 116 -3.90 2.60 17.23
CA THR A 116 -4.35 2.20 18.57
C THR A 116 -3.40 2.70 19.63
N ARG A 117 -3.93 3.14 20.77
CA ARG A 117 -3.10 3.49 21.92
C ARG A 117 -2.31 2.26 22.38
N SER A 118 -0.99 2.39 22.49
CA SER A 118 -0.13 1.32 23.00
C SER A 118 -0.06 1.38 24.52
N SER A 119 -0.37 0.26 25.16
CA SER A 119 -0.18 0.07 26.60
C SER A 119 1.27 -0.20 26.98
N GLN A 120 2.14 -0.54 26.03
CA GLN A 120 3.53 -0.94 26.28
C GLN A 120 4.52 0.22 26.23
N ILE A 121 4.34 1.14 25.27
CA ILE A 121 5.31 2.21 25.01
C ILE A 121 4.81 3.61 25.37
N GLY A 122 3.59 3.74 25.91
CA GLY A 122 3.01 5.04 26.23
C GLY A 122 2.76 5.91 24.99
N GLY A 123 2.29 5.32 23.89
CA GLY A 123 2.20 5.98 22.59
C GLY A 123 1.11 5.42 21.68
N VAL A 124 1.33 5.42 20.36
CA VAL A 124 0.41 4.89 19.36
C VAL A 124 1.07 3.76 18.57
N GLU A 125 0.41 2.62 18.48
CA GLU A 125 0.74 1.52 17.58
C GLU A 125 -0.02 1.68 16.26
N VAL A 126 0.71 1.56 15.15
CA VAL A 126 0.17 1.79 13.81
C VAL A 126 0.36 0.54 12.97
N ASP A 127 -0.75 -0.03 12.48
CA ASP A 127 -0.75 -1.17 11.58
C ASP A 127 -1.41 -0.82 10.24
N LEU A 128 -0.97 -1.49 9.18
CA LEU A 128 -1.67 -1.54 7.91
C LEU A 128 -2.63 -2.73 7.91
N LEU A 129 -3.87 -2.51 7.48
CA LEU A 129 -4.90 -3.54 7.35
C LEU A 129 -5.28 -3.75 5.88
N LEU A 130 -5.53 -5.00 5.52
CA LEU A 130 -6.07 -5.40 4.22
C LEU A 130 -7.47 -6.01 4.39
N ASN A 131 -8.44 -5.51 3.63
CA ASN A 131 -9.72 -6.17 3.47
C ASN A 131 -9.58 -7.32 2.45
N GLN A 132 -9.45 -8.54 2.96
CA GLN A 132 -9.29 -9.74 2.12
C GLN A 132 -10.46 -9.98 1.16
N ALA A 133 -11.68 -9.60 1.52
CA ALA A 133 -12.84 -9.78 0.65
C ALA A 133 -12.75 -8.85 -0.56
N SER A 134 -12.48 -7.56 -0.32
CA SER A 134 -12.22 -6.56 -1.36
C SER A 134 -11.03 -6.98 -2.24
N PHE A 135 -9.94 -7.43 -1.63
CA PHE A 135 -8.77 -7.88 -2.40
C PHE A 135 -9.08 -9.08 -3.30
N ARG A 136 -9.79 -10.09 -2.80
CA ARG A 136 -10.21 -11.25 -3.61
C ARG A 136 -11.10 -10.86 -4.78
N MET A 137 -12.03 -9.91 -4.59
CA MET A 137 -12.90 -9.43 -5.67
C MET A 137 -12.11 -8.70 -6.75
N ILE A 138 -11.22 -7.79 -6.37
CA ILE A 138 -10.33 -7.08 -7.30
C ILE A 138 -9.45 -8.08 -8.06
N ASN A 139 -8.81 -8.99 -7.33
CA ASN A 139 -7.88 -9.96 -7.91
C ASN A 139 -8.60 -10.87 -8.92
N LYS A 140 -9.81 -11.35 -8.59
CA LYS A 140 -10.63 -12.17 -9.50
C LYS A 140 -11.01 -11.41 -10.78
N ALA A 141 -11.35 -10.12 -10.66
CA ALA A 141 -11.70 -9.30 -11.83
C ALA A 141 -10.49 -9.06 -12.75
N ILE A 142 -9.32 -8.79 -12.17
CA ILE A 142 -8.07 -8.60 -12.92
C ILE A 142 -7.63 -9.92 -13.58
N GLU A 143 -7.68 -11.03 -12.85
CA GLU A 143 -7.34 -12.37 -13.36
C GLU A 143 -8.26 -12.77 -14.52
N ALA A 144 -9.56 -12.49 -14.42
CA ALA A 144 -10.51 -12.81 -15.49
C ALA A 144 -10.22 -12.07 -16.80
N LYS A 145 -9.65 -10.86 -16.74
CA LYS A 145 -9.37 -10.04 -17.93
C LYS A 145 -7.96 -10.26 -18.48
N TYR A 146 -6.96 -10.29 -17.59
CA TYR A 146 -5.55 -10.29 -17.99
C TYR A 146 -4.85 -11.63 -17.77
N PHE A 147 -5.53 -12.62 -17.18
CA PHE A 147 -4.94 -13.90 -16.76
C PHE A 147 -3.74 -13.72 -15.82
N GLN A 148 -3.72 -12.61 -15.08
CA GLN A 148 -2.68 -12.23 -14.13
C GLN A 148 -3.30 -11.96 -12.76
N LYS A 149 -2.54 -12.25 -11.70
CA LYS A 149 -2.95 -11.95 -10.32
C LYS A 149 -2.19 -10.75 -9.79
N LEU A 150 -2.86 -9.96 -8.96
CA LEU A 150 -2.21 -9.03 -8.04
C LEU A 150 -1.52 -9.82 -6.94
N ASP A 151 -0.30 -9.40 -6.60
CA ASP A 151 0.50 -10.02 -5.56
C ASP A 151 1.13 -8.95 -4.67
N PHE A 152 0.66 -8.83 -3.43
CA PHE A 152 1.22 -7.89 -2.46
C PHE A 152 2.66 -8.22 -2.05
N ALA A 153 3.07 -9.49 -2.11
CA ALA A 153 4.44 -9.89 -1.81
C ALA A 153 5.44 -9.24 -2.79
N ARG A 154 5.02 -9.07 -4.05
CA ARG A 154 5.80 -8.39 -5.10
C ARG A 154 5.50 -6.90 -5.21
N SER A 155 4.50 -6.41 -4.50
CA SER A 155 4.05 -5.02 -4.56
C SER A 155 4.89 -4.11 -3.70
N ARG A 156 5.26 -2.92 -4.15
CA ARG A 156 5.89 -1.94 -3.26
C ARG A 156 4.82 -1.35 -2.34
N ILE A 157 5.04 -1.36 -1.04
CA ILE A 157 4.15 -0.72 -0.06
C ILE A 157 4.97 0.30 0.71
N SER A 158 4.57 1.57 0.62
CA SER A 158 5.27 2.69 1.24
C SER A 158 4.33 3.63 1.99
N ILE A 159 4.84 4.20 3.07
CA ILE A 159 4.16 5.22 3.87
C ILE A 159 5.12 6.39 4.04
N ARG A 160 4.65 7.58 3.67
CA ARG A 160 5.26 8.84 4.06
C ARG A 160 4.55 9.34 5.30
N LEU A 161 5.27 9.39 6.41
CA LEU A 161 4.80 9.92 7.67
C LEU A 161 5.27 11.36 7.81
N ASP A 162 4.36 12.33 7.81
CA ASP A 162 4.68 13.73 8.03
C ASP A 162 4.43 14.12 9.49
N ASN A 163 5.38 14.81 10.12
CA ASN A 163 5.16 15.46 11.39
C ASN A 163 4.56 16.85 11.16
N ASP A 164 3.24 16.93 11.16
CA ASP A 164 2.46 18.17 11.09
C ASP A 164 2.27 18.83 12.46
N GLN A 165 2.83 18.26 13.53
CA GLN A 165 2.75 18.78 14.88
C GLN A 165 3.88 19.78 15.16
N LEU A 166 3.71 20.57 16.23
CA LEU A 166 4.71 21.56 16.68
C LEU A 166 5.82 20.93 17.53
N THR A 167 5.71 19.64 17.86
CA THR A 167 6.60 18.92 18.76
C THR A 167 7.43 17.88 18.02
N TYR A 168 8.58 17.54 18.61
CA TYR A 168 9.39 16.41 18.17
C TYR A 168 8.72 15.08 18.57
N HIS A 169 8.87 14.06 17.74
CA HIS A 169 8.33 12.72 17.99
C HIS A 169 9.33 11.62 17.64
N ASP A 170 9.44 10.60 18.49
CA ASP A 170 10.21 9.39 18.17
C ASP A 170 9.30 8.34 17.52
N ILE A 171 9.74 7.85 16.38
CA ILE A 171 9.08 6.78 15.60
C ILE A 171 9.89 5.51 15.74
N LEU A 172 9.31 4.46 16.30
CA LEU A 172 9.93 3.14 16.40
C LEU A 172 9.49 2.30 15.20
N ALA A 173 10.43 1.89 14.37
CA ALA A 173 10.17 1.01 13.24
C ALA A 173 11.13 -0.20 13.26
N SER A 174 10.68 -1.34 12.75
CA SER A 174 11.45 -2.58 12.70
C SER A 174 11.26 -3.25 11.35
N ASP A 175 12.33 -3.83 10.82
CA ASP A 175 12.32 -4.71 9.65
C ASP A 175 11.71 -4.06 8.39
N VAL A 176 12.02 -2.77 8.20
CA VAL A 176 11.57 -1.89 7.11
C VAL A 176 12.76 -1.24 6.41
N PHE A 177 12.51 -0.53 5.31
CA PHE A 177 13.44 0.49 4.81
C PHE A 177 12.95 1.88 5.25
N ALA A 178 13.77 2.58 6.03
CA ALA A 178 13.51 3.95 6.47
C ALA A 178 14.38 4.93 5.66
N ASP A 179 13.75 5.84 4.92
CA ASP A 179 14.40 6.76 3.95
C ASP A 179 15.38 6.05 3.01
N GLY A 180 15.01 4.85 2.57
CA GLY A 180 15.80 4.01 1.66
C GLY A 180 16.90 3.18 2.33
N LEU A 181 17.14 3.35 3.64
CA LEU A 181 18.12 2.56 4.38
C LEU A 181 17.46 1.35 5.06
N PRO A 182 18.06 0.15 4.97
CA PRO A 182 17.51 -1.03 5.64
C PRO A 182 17.62 -0.90 7.16
N VAL A 183 16.53 -1.24 7.84
CA VAL A 183 16.40 -1.26 9.30
C VAL A 183 16.11 -2.69 9.73
N VAL A 184 17.04 -3.29 10.47
CA VAL A 184 16.88 -4.63 11.05
C VAL A 184 16.67 -4.48 12.55
N GLY A 185 15.60 -5.09 13.07
CA GLY A 185 15.18 -4.91 14.45
C GLY A 185 14.65 -3.50 14.76
N LEU A 186 14.20 -3.31 16.00
CA LEU A 186 13.56 -2.07 16.43
C LEU A 186 14.56 -0.91 16.54
N LYS A 187 14.33 0.17 15.80
CA LYS A 187 15.09 1.43 15.89
C LYS A 187 14.18 2.64 16.05
N ALA A 188 14.68 3.65 16.76
CA ALA A 188 14.03 4.94 16.93
C ALA A 188 14.50 5.94 15.86
N PHE A 189 13.54 6.66 15.29
CA PHE A 189 13.73 7.72 14.30
C PHE A 189 13.15 9.01 14.84
N GLY A 190 14.00 10.01 15.00
CA GLY A 190 13.61 11.31 15.46
C GLY A 190 12.97 12.16 14.38
N LEU A 191 11.72 12.57 14.58
CA LEU A 191 10.98 13.35 13.60
C LEU A 191 10.68 14.75 14.14
N LYS A 192 11.42 15.75 13.65
CA LYS A 192 11.22 17.17 13.98
C LYS A 192 9.92 17.72 13.36
N PRO A 193 9.36 18.81 13.90
CA PRO A 193 8.24 19.52 13.28
C PRO A 193 8.49 19.83 11.80
N GLY A 194 7.51 19.54 10.94
CA GLY A 194 7.60 19.73 9.49
C GLY A 194 8.47 18.74 8.74
N ALA A 195 9.18 17.84 9.43
CA ALA A 195 9.95 16.76 8.80
C ALA A 195 9.04 15.59 8.41
N HIS A 196 9.58 14.68 7.59
CA HIS A 196 8.89 13.46 7.18
C HIS A 196 9.84 12.27 7.20
N LEU A 197 9.26 11.08 7.37
CA LEU A 197 9.94 9.79 7.35
C LEU A 197 9.26 8.91 6.30
N ASN A 198 10.04 8.37 5.36
CA ASN A 198 9.51 7.40 4.39
C ASN A 198 9.80 5.99 4.90
N ILE A 199 8.76 5.19 5.08
CA ILE A 199 8.83 3.80 5.52
C ILE A 199 8.37 2.93 4.36
N ILE A 200 9.19 1.97 3.95
CA ILE A 200 8.84 0.98 2.92
C ILE A 200 8.90 -0.40 3.56
N LEU A 201 7.86 -1.20 3.36
CA LEU A 201 7.84 -2.56 3.89
C LEU A 201 8.94 -3.42 3.25
N SER A 202 9.59 -4.23 4.07
CA SER A 202 10.51 -5.26 3.58
C SER A 202 9.77 -6.40 2.89
N ASP A 203 10.49 -7.23 2.14
CA ASP A 203 9.94 -8.43 1.49
C ASP A 203 9.24 -9.35 2.51
N VAL A 204 9.83 -9.51 3.69
CA VAL A 204 9.27 -10.32 4.77
C VAL A 204 7.96 -9.73 5.29
N GLN A 205 7.90 -8.41 5.49
CA GLN A 205 6.68 -7.75 5.95
C GLN A 205 5.59 -7.76 4.89
N ARG A 206 5.93 -7.66 3.60
CA ARG A 206 4.97 -7.75 2.49
C ARG A 206 4.37 -9.15 2.37
N GLU A 207 5.20 -10.19 2.49
CA GLU A 207 4.73 -11.58 2.54
C GLU A 207 3.80 -11.78 3.75
N PHE A 208 4.21 -11.32 4.93
CA PHE A 208 3.40 -11.38 6.14
C PHE A 208 2.05 -10.65 5.95
N PHE A 209 2.06 -9.46 5.36
CA PHE A 209 0.84 -8.70 5.06
C PHE A 209 -0.09 -9.43 4.10
N SER A 210 0.46 -10.06 3.06
CA SER A 210 -0.31 -10.86 2.09
C SER A 210 -1.05 -12.01 2.76
N ILE A 211 -0.39 -12.70 3.70
CA ILE A 211 -0.94 -13.86 4.42
C ILE A 211 -1.92 -13.45 5.53
N TYR A 212 -1.50 -12.54 6.40
CA TYR A 212 -2.21 -12.22 7.64
C TYR A 212 -3.13 -11.00 7.51
N SER A 213 -3.04 -10.26 6.40
CA SER A 213 -3.88 -9.08 6.11
C SER A 213 -3.77 -7.96 7.15
N ARG A 214 -2.69 -8.02 7.94
CA ARG A 214 -2.29 -7.02 8.91
C ARG A 214 -0.78 -7.06 9.03
N VAL A 215 -0.14 -5.90 9.11
CA VAL A 215 1.30 -5.80 9.37
C VAL A 215 1.58 -4.54 10.19
N PRO A 216 2.43 -4.61 11.22
CA PRO A 216 2.84 -3.43 11.96
C PRO A 216 3.70 -2.54 11.07
N LEU A 217 3.40 -1.24 11.07
CA LEU A 217 4.17 -0.24 10.33
C LEU A 217 5.24 0.38 11.22
N PHE A 218 4.82 0.96 12.33
CA PHE A 218 5.67 1.63 13.30
C PHE A 218 4.89 1.88 14.59
N LYS A 219 5.62 2.33 15.62
CA LYS A 219 5.04 2.85 16.84
C LYS A 219 5.47 4.30 17.04
N LEU A 220 4.55 5.17 17.39
CA LEU A 220 4.81 6.55 17.77
C LEU A 220 4.97 6.62 19.29
N VAL A 221 6.11 7.10 19.77
CA VAL A 221 6.30 7.41 21.19
C VAL A 221 5.80 8.83 21.44
N LEU A 222 4.92 9.00 22.42
CA LEU A 222 4.53 10.33 22.86
C LEU A 222 5.62 10.83 23.80
N SER A 223 6.29 11.91 23.42
CA SER A 223 7.16 12.63 24.35
C SER A 223 6.27 13.22 25.45
N ILE A 224 6.46 12.75 26.68
CA ILE A 224 5.83 13.29 27.90
C ILE A 224 6.54 14.58 28.28
#